data_AF-A0A956LI49-F1
#
_entry.id   AF-A0A956LI49-F1
#
_cell.length_a   1.000
_cell.length_b   1.000
_cell.length_c   1.000
_cell.angle_alpha   90.00
_cell.angle_beta   90.00
_cell.angle_gamma   90.00
#
_symmetry.space_group_name_H-M   'P 1'
#
loop_
_entity.id
_entity.type
_entity.pdbx_description
1 polymer ?
#
loop_
_entity_poly.entity_id
_entity_poly.type
_entity_poly.pdbx_seq_one_letter_code
_entity_poly.pdbx_strand_id
1 'polypeptide(L)'
;EGARAIELQTNAIRLAEPGLARALAEAGVDEAFISLHGSTAEISDAVTNAPGTFARTVVGIDQVVAAGITTRVNFVFCRANLEDFPAYVELVAARWPAAMLVVSFVATSTDVVPRTAELQPRYSEVIPPLADGLRRAAARGLVVTGFDSMCGIPLCLVPRDVREFFTLATVPEGFDGGEFIKAAACERCELQDKCFGVRRGYAELHGTDEFRPVRADTPA
;
A
#
# COMPACT_ATOMS: atom_id res chain seq x y z
N GLU A 1 -29.34 1.96 16.15
CA GLU A 1 -28.14 2.30 15.37
C GLU A 1 -27.37 1.03 15.10
N GLY A 2 -26.77 0.89 13.91
CA GLY A 2 -26.00 -0.29 13.51
C GLY A 2 -24.77 0.12 12.71
N ALA A 3 -23.88 -0.83 12.43
CA ALA A 3 -22.75 -0.60 11.55
C ALA A 3 -23.23 -0.10 10.18
N ARG A 4 -22.59 0.94 9.64
CA ARG A 4 -22.94 1.52 8.32
C ARG A 4 -22.31 0.77 7.16
N ALA A 5 -21.21 0.07 7.42
CA ALA A 5 -20.51 -0.81 6.49
C ALA A 5 -19.73 -1.86 7.28
N ILE A 6 -19.56 -3.05 6.70
CA ILE A 6 -18.77 -4.16 7.25
C ILE A 6 -17.63 -4.47 6.28
N GLU A 7 -16.39 -4.25 6.72
CA GLU A 7 -15.18 -4.61 5.99
C GLU A 7 -14.59 -5.93 6.51
N LEU A 8 -14.25 -6.84 5.59
CA LEU A 8 -13.49 -8.05 5.86
C LEU A 8 -12.03 -7.88 5.43
N GLN A 9 -11.09 -7.94 6.37
CA GLN A 9 -9.65 -8.02 6.07
C GLN A 9 -9.19 -9.48 6.00
N THR A 10 -8.55 -9.89 4.91
CA THR A 10 -8.25 -11.31 4.67
C THR A 10 -7.12 -11.52 3.66
N ASN A 11 -6.55 -12.72 3.61
CA ASN A 11 -5.68 -13.18 2.50
C ASN A 11 -6.46 -13.95 1.41
N ALA A 12 -7.79 -14.04 1.55
CA ALA A 12 -8.74 -14.68 0.64
C ALA A 12 -8.53 -16.18 0.35
N ILE A 13 -7.58 -16.87 1.00
CA ILE A 13 -7.30 -18.29 0.73
C ILE A 13 -8.54 -19.18 0.97
N ARG A 14 -9.26 -18.92 2.07
CA ARG A 14 -10.52 -19.62 2.40
C ARG A 14 -11.65 -19.25 1.45
N LEU A 15 -11.64 -18.05 0.88
CA LEU A 15 -12.68 -17.57 -0.05
C LEU A 15 -12.64 -18.28 -1.41
N ALA A 16 -11.58 -19.06 -1.68
CA ALA A 16 -11.57 -19.99 -2.80
C ALA A 16 -12.56 -21.16 -2.62
N GLU A 17 -13.08 -21.40 -1.42
CA GLU A 17 -14.13 -22.39 -1.18
C GLU A 17 -15.44 -21.93 -1.84
N PRO A 18 -16.03 -22.76 -2.73
CA PRO A 18 -17.26 -22.39 -3.42
C PRO A 18 -18.37 -21.97 -2.46
N GLY A 19 -19.00 -20.83 -2.75
CA GLY A 19 -20.16 -20.32 -1.99
C GLY A 19 -19.82 -19.52 -0.74
N LEU A 20 -18.59 -19.54 -0.22
CA LEU A 20 -18.24 -18.78 0.99
C LEU A 20 -18.32 -17.26 0.75
N ALA A 21 -17.76 -16.75 -0.35
CA ALA A 21 -17.83 -15.32 -0.68
C ALA A 21 -19.29 -14.85 -0.83
N ARG A 22 -20.14 -15.67 -1.45
CA ARG A 22 -21.57 -15.39 -1.59
C ARG A 22 -22.29 -15.39 -0.25
N ALA A 23 -22.01 -16.36 0.62
CA ALA A 23 -22.59 -16.40 1.96
C ALA A 23 -22.20 -15.18 2.80
N LEU A 24 -20.98 -14.66 2.64
CA LEU A 24 -20.54 -13.43 3.29
C LEU A 24 -21.25 -12.20 2.74
N ALA A 25 -21.42 -12.11 1.42
CA ALA A 25 -22.22 -11.05 0.80
C ALA A 25 -23.67 -11.06 1.31
N GLU A 26 -24.31 -12.24 1.35
CA GLU A 26 -25.67 -12.44 1.87
C GLU A 26 -25.79 -12.12 3.38
N ALA A 27 -24.70 -12.28 4.14
CA ALA A 27 -24.62 -11.90 5.55
C ALA A 27 -24.39 -10.39 5.76
N GLY A 28 -24.16 -9.61 4.69
CA GLY A 28 -24.00 -8.16 4.75
C GLY A 28 -22.55 -7.67 4.81
N VAL A 29 -21.57 -8.44 4.32
CA VAL A 29 -20.22 -7.92 4.09
C VAL A 29 -20.24 -7.00 2.86
N ASP A 30 -19.89 -5.74 3.05
CA ASP A 30 -19.91 -4.70 2.01
C ASP A 30 -18.59 -4.63 1.23
N GLU A 31 -17.48 -4.84 1.94
CA GLU A 31 -16.14 -4.61 1.44
C GLU A 31 -15.15 -5.69 1.89
N ALA A 32 -14.22 -6.04 1.01
CA ALA A 32 -13.12 -6.95 1.31
C ALA A 32 -11.78 -6.27 1.01
N PHE A 33 -10.95 -6.16 2.05
CA PHE A 33 -9.58 -5.68 1.96
C PHE A 33 -8.63 -6.88 1.98
N ILE A 34 -8.08 -7.20 0.80
CA ILE A 34 -7.40 -8.46 0.54
C ILE A 34 -5.90 -8.25 0.38
N SER A 35 -5.09 -8.93 1.20
CA SER A 35 -3.64 -8.95 1.06
C SER A 35 -3.21 -9.77 -0.15
N LEU A 36 -2.58 -9.11 -1.12
CA LEU A 36 -1.95 -9.73 -2.29
C LEU A 36 -0.70 -8.93 -2.64
N HIS A 37 0.48 -9.49 -2.35
CA HIS A 37 1.74 -8.73 -2.33
C HIS A 37 2.70 -9.06 -3.48
N GLY A 38 2.21 -9.75 -4.52
CA GLY A 38 3.00 -10.12 -5.69
C GLY A 38 2.13 -10.31 -6.92
N SER A 39 2.70 -10.10 -8.10
CA SER A 39 2.07 -10.38 -9.40
C SER A 39 2.17 -11.86 -9.79
N THR A 40 3.06 -12.61 -9.13
CA THR A 40 3.26 -14.05 -9.34
C THR A 40 3.26 -14.83 -8.03
N ALA A 41 3.14 -16.16 -8.13
CA ALA A 41 3.20 -17.06 -6.98
C ALA A 41 4.56 -16.96 -6.27
N GLU A 42 5.65 -16.90 -7.04
CA GLU A 42 7.01 -16.85 -6.50
C GLU A 42 7.22 -15.60 -5.65
N ILE A 43 6.77 -14.44 -6.12
CA ILE A 43 6.92 -13.17 -5.39
C ILE A 43 5.99 -13.15 -4.18
N SER A 44 4.73 -13.55 -4.33
CA SER A 44 3.78 -13.62 -3.22
C SER A 44 4.28 -14.56 -2.12
N ASP A 45 4.75 -15.75 -2.48
CA ASP A 45 5.27 -16.75 -1.54
C ASP A 45 6.54 -16.24 -0.84
N ALA A 46 7.43 -15.54 -1.55
CA ALA A 46 8.63 -14.91 -0.97
C ALA A 46 8.28 -13.82 0.06
N VAL A 47 7.23 -13.04 -0.18
CA VAL A 47 6.78 -12.00 0.76
C VAL A 47 6.06 -12.59 1.97
N THR A 48 5.22 -13.60 1.75
CA THR A 48 4.31 -14.14 2.78
C THR A 48 4.90 -15.32 3.56
N ASN A 49 6.00 -15.92 3.09
CA ASN A 49 6.51 -17.20 3.57
C ASN A 49 5.43 -18.32 3.59
N ALA A 50 4.48 -18.27 2.64
CA ALA A 50 3.37 -19.21 2.56
C ALA A 50 3.26 -19.87 1.16
N PRO A 51 4.14 -20.83 0.84
CA PRO A 51 4.21 -21.45 -0.48
C PRO A 51 2.88 -22.02 -0.98
N GLY A 52 2.54 -21.74 -2.23
CA GLY A 52 1.37 -22.29 -2.91
C GLY A 52 0.03 -21.66 -2.51
N THR A 53 0.05 -20.57 -1.75
CA THR A 53 -1.20 -19.88 -1.34
C THR A 53 -1.70 -18.90 -2.39
N PHE A 54 -0.82 -18.34 -3.22
CA PHE A 54 -1.16 -17.36 -4.25
C PHE A 54 -2.32 -17.79 -5.16
N ALA A 55 -2.27 -19.01 -5.71
CA ALA A 55 -3.31 -19.50 -6.60
C ALA A 55 -4.67 -19.55 -5.91
N ARG A 56 -4.72 -19.92 -4.63
CA ARG A 56 -5.96 -19.89 -3.84
C ARG A 56 -6.42 -18.48 -3.55
N THR A 57 -5.52 -17.56 -3.20
CA THR A 57 -5.85 -16.14 -3.01
C THR A 57 -6.45 -15.53 -4.27
N VAL A 58 -5.86 -15.77 -5.45
CA VAL A 58 -6.38 -15.29 -6.74
C VAL A 58 -7.80 -15.81 -6.98
N VAL A 59 -8.04 -17.12 -6.79
CA VAL A 59 -9.39 -17.71 -6.89
C VAL A 59 -10.34 -17.10 -5.87
N GLY A 60 -9.88 -16.85 -4.64
CA GLY A 60 -10.68 -16.21 -3.61
C GLY A 60 -11.10 -14.79 -3.99
N ILE A 61 -10.21 -14.00 -4.58
CA ILE A 61 -10.52 -12.65 -5.07
C ILE A 61 -11.55 -12.73 -6.21
N ASP A 62 -11.39 -13.68 -7.14
CA ASP A 62 -12.39 -13.89 -8.20
C ASP A 62 -13.79 -14.14 -7.64
N GLN A 63 -13.88 -14.96 -6.58
CA GLN A 63 -15.16 -15.28 -5.92
C GLN A 63 -15.76 -14.05 -5.21
N VAL A 64 -14.94 -13.22 -4.56
CA VAL A 64 -15.36 -11.98 -3.90
C VAL A 64 -15.91 -10.98 -4.92
N VAL A 65 -15.18 -10.77 -6.02
CA VAL A 65 -15.60 -9.89 -7.11
C VAL A 65 -16.90 -10.41 -7.74
N ALA A 66 -17.01 -11.72 -7.98
CA ALA A 66 -18.23 -12.33 -8.53
C ALA A 66 -19.43 -12.25 -7.57
N ALA A 67 -19.19 -12.21 -6.25
CA ALA A 67 -20.22 -12.02 -5.23
C ALA A 67 -20.70 -10.55 -5.11
N GLY A 68 -20.07 -9.61 -5.82
CA GLY A 68 -20.43 -8.19 -5.80
C GLY A 68 -19.94 -7.43 -4.57
N ILE A 69 -19.00 -8.01 -3.81
CA ILE A 69 -18.38 -7.34 -2.66
C ILE A 69 -17.35 -6.32 -3.19
N THR A 70 -17.37 -5.10 -2.66
CA THR A 70 -16.38 -4.07 -3.01
C THR A 70 -14.99 -4.58 -2.67
N THR A 71 -14.10 -4.66 -3.66
CA THR A 71 -12.83 -5.35 -3.51
C THR A 71 -11.67 -4.37 -3.51
N ARG A 72 -10.85 -4.42 -2.47
CA ARG A 72 -9.56 -3.74 -2.37
C ARG A 72 -8.45 -4.76 -2.29
N VAL A 73 -7.45 -4.62 -3.15
CA VAL A 73 -6.25 -5.47 -3.15
C VAL A 73 -5.06 -4.66 -2.65
N ASN A 74 -4.40 -5.16 -1.62
CA ASN A 74 -3.37 -4.45 -0.88
C ASN A 74 -1.97 -4.95 -1.24
N PHE A 75 -1.14 -4.05 -1.76
CA PHE A 75 0.27 -4.26 -2.07
C PHE A 75 1.15 -3.55 -1.04
N VAL A 76 1.92 -4.32 -0.27
CA VAL A 76 2.86 -3.78 0.71
C VAL A 76 4.26 -3.85 0.11
N PHE A 77 4.87 -2.70 -0.16
CA PHE A 77 6.26 -2.64 -0.61
C PHE A 77 7.21 -3.15 0.48
N CYS A 78 8.01 -4.14 0.11
CA CYS A 78 9.13 -4.66 0.87
C CYS A 78 10.29 -5.00 -0.08
N ARG A 79 11.42 -5.46 0.46
CA ARG A 79 12.59 -5.78 -0.37
C ARG A 79 12.30 -6.87 -1.39
N ALA A 80 11.48 -7.87 -1.04
CA ALA A 80 11.22 -9.04 -1.88
C ALA A 80 10.35 -8.74 -3.12
N ASN A 81 9.57 -7.65 -3.11
CA ASN A 81 8.68 -7.27 -4.21
C ASN A 81 8.96 -5.87 -4.78
N LEU A 82 10.17 -5.34 -4.55
CA LEU A 82 10.56 -3.96 -4.85
C LEU A 82 10.19 -3.52 -6.28
N GLU A 83 10.50 -4.37 -7.26
CA GLU A 83 10.33 -4.08 -8.69
C GLU A 83 8.97 -4.55 -9.25
N ASP A 84 8.13 -5.19 -8.43
CA ASP A 84 6.97 -5.95 -8.92
C ASP A 84 5.72 -5.10 -9.13
N PHE A 85 5.65 -3.93 -8.49
CA PHE A 85 4.43 -3.11 -8.49
C PHE A 85 3.87 -2.79 -9.90
N PRO A 86 4.69 -2.46 -10.92
CA PRO A 86 4.20 -2.29 -12.29
C PRO A 86 3.49 -3.55 -12.84
N ALA A 87 4.06 -4.74 -12.64
CA ALA A 87 3.47 -5.99 -13.10
C ALA A 87 2.21 -6.36 -12.29
N TYR A 88 2.21 -6.05 -11.00
CA TYR A 88 1.05 -6.20 -10.12
C TYR A 88 -0.14 -5.37 -10.58
N VAL A 89 0.09 -4.11 -10.96
CA VAL A 89 -0.96 -3.24 -11.53
C VAL A 89 -1.54 -3.84 -12.82
N GLU A 90 -0.70 -4.40 -13.68
CA GLU A 90 -1.15 -5.07 -14.92
C GLU A 90 -2.01 -6.31 -14.62
N LEU A 91 -1.63 -7.12 -13.63
CA LEU A 91 -2.44 -8.26 -13.17
C LEU A 91 -3.82 -7.81 -12.70
N VAL A 92 -3.87 -6.80 -11.82
CA VAL A 92 -5.13 -6.30 -11.25
C VAL A 92 -6.00 -5.68 -12.34
N ALA A 93 -5.43 -4.87 -13.23
CA ALA A 93 -6.16 -4.28 -14.36
C ALA A 93 -6.78 -5.35 -15.28
N ALA A 94 -6.03 -6.42 -15.56
CA ALA A 94 -6.47 -7.48 -16.47
C ALA A 94 -7.54 -8.38 -15.84
N ARG A 95 -7.46 -8.66 -14.53
CA ARG A 95 -8.30 -9.66 -13.87
C ARG A 95 -9.45 -9.06 -13.06
N TRP A 96 -9.23 -7.92 -12.40
CA TRP A 96 -10.18 -7.27 -11.51
C TRP A 96 -10.24 -5.75 -11.77
N PRO A 97 -10.70 -5.32 -12.96
CA PRO A 97 -10.67 -3.90 -13.35
C PRO A 97 -11.52 -2.98 -12.47
N ALA A 98 -12.47 -3.53 -11.70
CA ALA A 98 -13.29 -2.80 -10.74
C ALA A 98 -12.71 -2.78 -9.31
N ALA A 99 -11.61 -3.51 -9.07
CA ALA A 99 -10.97 -3.52 -7.77
C ALA A 99 -10.16 -2.23 -7.55
N MET A 100 -10.11 -1.80 -6.31
CA MET A 100 -9.27 -0.69 -5.88
C MET A 100 -7.90 -1.22 -5.43
N LEU A 101 -6.83 -0.56 -5.84
CA LEU A 101 -5.49 -0.85 -5.37
C LEU A 101 -5.22 -0.07 -4.10
N VAL A 102 -4.67 -0.73 -3.11
CA VAL A 102 -4.16 -0.08 -1.90
C VAL A 102 -2.68 -0.32 -1.81
N VAL A 103 -1.91 0.77 -1.74
CA VAL A 103 -0.47 0.72 -1.65
C VAL A 103 -0.06 1.11 -0.25
N SER A 104 0.78 0.27 0.34
CA SER A 104 1.37 0.50 1.66
C SER A 104 2.87 0.27 1.59
N PHE A 105 3.60 0.90 2.50
CA PHE A 105 5.01 0.62 2.71
C PHE A 105 5.20 -0.21 3.99
N VAL A 106 6.11 -1.18 3.98
CA VAL A 106 6.36 -2.04 5.15
C VAL A 106 6.72 -1.20 6.38
N ALA A 107 5.88 -1.32 7.41
CA ALA A 107 6.08 -0.67 8.70
C ALA A 107 6.74 -1.66 9.67
N THR A 108 7.94 -1.34 10.11
CA THR A 108 8.67 -2.07 11.16
C THR A 108 8.32 -1.52 12.54
N SER A 109 7.02 -1.42 12.83
CA SER A 109 6.47 -0.68 13.99
C SER A 109 6.46 -1.47 15.30
N THR A 110 6.53 -2.80 15.23
CA THR A 110 6.49 -3.68 16.41
C THR A 110 7.81 -4.44 16.56
N ASP A 111 8.21 -4.75 17.80
CA ASP A 111 9.46 -5.48 18.11
C ASP A 111 9.54 -6.88 17.49
N VAL A 112 8.43 -7.42 17.01
CA VAL A 112 8.34 -8.72 16.33
C VAL A 112 8.64 -8.67 14.83
N VAL A 113 8.68 -7.48 14.22
CA VAL A 113 9.02 -7.32 12.80
C VAL A 113 10.50 -6.95 12.70
N PRO A 114 11.35 -7.78 12.04
CA PRO A 114 12.77 -7.49 11.92
C PRO A 114 13.02 -6.11 11.26
N ARG A 115 13.74 -5.23 11.95
CA ARG A 115 14.22 -3.96 11.41
C ARG A 115 15.48 -4.19 10.57
N THR A 116 15.35 -4.92 9.46
CA THR A 116 16.48 -5.26 8.59
C THR A 116 16.33 -4.63 7.21
N ALA A 117 17.46 -4.26 6.60
CA ALA A 117 17.48 -3.78 5.21
C ALA A 117 17.05 -4.86 4.20
N GLU A 118 17.09 -6.13 4.61
CA GLU A 118 16.58 -7.29 3.88
C GLU A 118 15.05 -7.34 3.82
N LEU A 119 14.36 -6.68 4.76
CA LEU A 119 12.89 -6.58 4.74
C LEU A 119 12.43 -5.20 4.25
N GLN A 120 13.03 -4.13 4.78
CA GLN A 120 12.62 -2.76 4.53
C GLN A 120 13.57 -2.06 3.53
N PRO A 121 13.13 -1.82 2.28
CA PRO A 121 13.91 -1.05 1.31
C PRO A 121 13.98 0.42 1.72
N ARG A 122 14.83 1.21 1.06
CA ARG A 122 14.74 2.67 1.16
C ARG A 122 13.55 3.19 0.37
N TYR A 123 12.98 4.31 0.79
CA TYR A 123 11.94 4.98 0.02
C TYR A 123 12.45 5.35 -1.37
N SER A 124 13.68 5.87 -1.49
CA SER A 124 14.29 6.18 -2.79
C SER A 124 14.36 4.99 -3.76
N GLU A 125 14.42 3.76 -3.24
CA GLU A 125 14.40 2.53 -4.05
C GLU A 125 12.96 2.17 -4.48
N VAL A 126 11.96 2.46 -3.66
CA VAL A 126 10.53 2.19 -3.96
C VAL A 126 9.93 3.22 -4.93
N ILE A 127 10.42 4.46 -4.91
CA ILE A 127 9.84 5.54 -5.73
C ILE A 127 9.80 5.22 -7.23
N PRO A 128 10.88 4.75 -7.89
CA PRO A 128 10.83 4.44 -9.32
C PRO A 128 9.76 3.41 -9.72
N PRO A 129 9.70 2.19 -9.12
CA PRO A 129 8.68 1.21 -9.47
C PRO A 129 7.28 1.67 -9.06
N LEU A 130 7.13 2.39 -7.94
CA LEU A 130 5.87 3.02 -7.57
C LEU A 130 5.37 3.98 -8.65
N ALA A 131 6.22 4.91 -9.08
CA ALA A 131 5.83 5.92 -10.06
C ALA A 131 5.46 5.28 -11.41
N ASP A 132 6.18 4.25 -11.86
CA ASP A 132 5.80 3.49 -13.06
C ASP A 132 4.44 2.80 -12.89
N GLY A 133 4.22 2.10 -11.76
CA GLY A 133 2.94 1.45 -11.48
C GLY A 133 1.76 2.43 -11.37
N LEU A 134 1.96 3.62 -10.77
CA LEU A 134 0.92 4.66 -10.72
C LEU A 134 0.54 5.17 -12.10
N ARG A 135 1.52 5.42 -12.99
CA ARG A 135 1.25 5.83 -14.38
C ARG A 135 0.48 4.75 -15.14
N ARG A 136 0.82 3.47 -14.93
CA ARG A 136 0.08 2.33 -15.52
C ARG A 136 -1.34 2.24 -14.98
N ALA A 137 -1.52 2.39 -13.67
CA ALA A 137 -2.83 2.36 -13.04
C ALA A 137 -3.73 3.47 -13.60
N ALA A 138 -3.18 4.68 -13.73
CA ALA A 138 -3.86 5.82 -14.36
C ALA A 138 -4.28 5.51 -15.81
N ALA A 139 -3.36 4.97 -16.61
CA ALA A 139 -3.63 4.57 -18.00
C ALA A 139 -4.68 3.45 -18.13
N ARG A 140 -4.90 2.68 -17.07
CA ARG A 140 -5.92 1.61 -17.00
C ARG A 140 -7.19 2.01 -16.27
N GLY A 141 -7.30 3.25 -15.79
CA GLY A 141 -8.46 3.75 -15.05
C GLY A 141 -8.64 3.09 -13.68
N LEU A 142 -7.58 2.52 -13.11
CA LEU A 142 -7.62 1.91 -11.78
C LEU A 142 -7.55 2.99 -10.69
N VAL A 143 -8.32 2.79 -9.62
CA VAL A 143 -8.25 3.66 -8.44
C VAL A 143 -7.17 3.14 -7.50
N VAL A 144 -6.20 3.99 -7.18
CA VAL A 144 -5.12 3.68 -6.22
C VAL A 144 -5.27 4.54 -4.97
N THR A 145 -5.15 3.93 -3.80
CA THR A 145 -5.31 4.57 -2.47
C THR A 145 -4.22 4.09 -1.50
N GLY A 146 -4.21 4.58 -0.25
CA GLY A 146 -3.32 4.12 0.83
C GLY A 146 -2.18 5.08 1.17
N PHE A 147 -1.95 6.08 0.32
CA PHE A 147 -0.92 7.10 0.49
C PHE A 147 -1.24 8.18 1.53
N ASP A 148 -2.50 8.29 1.89
CA ASP A 148 -3.07 9.22 2.87
C ASP A 148 -3.10 8.66 4.31
N SER A 149 -2.49 7.50 4.50
CA SER A 149 -2.43 6.79 5.78
C SER A 149 -1.03 6.83 6.41
N MET A 150 -0.93 6.35 7.65
CA MET A 150 0.36 6.13 8.32
C MET A 150 1.31 5.21 7.52
N CYS A 151 0.81 4.41 6.58
CA CYS A 151 1.66 3.55 5.75
C CYS A 151 2.13 4.22 4.44
N GLY A 152 1.86 5.52 4.29
CA GLY A 152 2.23 6.33 3.13
C GLY A 152 3.72 6.65 3.04
N ILE A 153 4.09 7.25 1.90
CA ILE A 153 5.47 7.60 1.56
C ILE A 153 5.70 9.09 1.81
N PRO A 154 6.86 9.50 2.34
CA PRO A 154 7.19 10.92 2.52
C PRO A 154 7.05 11.71 1.22
N LEU A 155 6.17 12.72 1.22
CA LEU A 155 5.78 13.50 0.03
C LEU A 155 6.95 14.18 -0.69
N CYS A 156 8.08 14.38 -0.01
CA CYS A 156 9.29 14.94 -0.61
C CYS A 156 10.01 14.02 -1.60
N LEU A 157 9.74 12.71 -1.53
CA LEU A 157 10.30 11.71 -2.43
C LEU A 157 9.38 11.39 -3.61
N VAL A 158 8.10 11.78 -3.49
CA VAL A 158 7.08 11.51 -4.51
C VAL A 158 7.26 12.46 -5.69
N PRO A 159 7.47 11.94 -6.92
CA PRO A 159 7.55 12.75 -8.13
C PRO A 159 6.29 13.59 -8.34
N ARG A 160 6.45 14.82 -8.87
CA ARG A 160 5.33 15.77 -9.00
C ARG A 160 4.21 15.24 -9.91
N ASP A 161 4.55 14.50 -10.96
CA ASP A 161 3.60 13.95 -11.95
C ASP A 161 2.68 12.87 -11.39
N VAL A 162 3.03 12.27 -10.24
CA VAL A 162 2.18 11.29 -9.54
C VAL A 162 1.72 11.79 -8.17
N ARG A 163 1.97 13.06 -7.84
CA ARG A 163 1.58 13.66 -6.55
C ARG A 163 0.07 13.82 -6.41
N GLU A 164 -0.68 13.87 -7.51
CA GLU A 164 -2.15 13.91 -7.50
C GLU A 164 -2.79 12.66 -6.88
N PHE A 165 -2.07 11.53 -6.84
CA PHE A 165 -2.52 10.31 -6.17
C PHE A 165 -2.40 10.39 -4.63
N PHE A 166 -1.84 11.48 -4.09
CA PHE A 166 -1.61 11.66 -2.67
C PHE A 166 -2.57 12.72 -2.13
N THR A 167 -3.42 12.35 -1.16
CA THR A 167 -4.28 13.31 -0.47
C THR A 167 -3.43 14.17 0.45
N LEU A 168 -3.34 15.47 0.15
CA LEU A 168 -2.59 16.45 0.94
C LEU A 168 -3.47 17.08 2.04
N ALA A 169 -4.06 16.24 2.88
CA ALA A 169 -4.79 16.71 4.06
C ALA A 169 -3.82 17.11 5.18
N THR A 170 -4.20 18.09 6.00
CA THR A 170 -3.43 18.45 7.19
C THR A 170 -3.42 17.27 8.15
N VAL A 171 -2.23 16.89 8.63
CA VAL A 171 -2.08 15.80 9.59
C VAL A 171 -2.64 16.24 10.95
N PRO A 172 -3.61 15.51 11.55
CA PRO A 172 -4.12 15.87 12.87
C PRO A 172 -3.04 15.73 13.95
N GLU A 173 -2.99 16.68 14.88
CA GLU A 173 -2.03 16.68 15.98
C GLU A 173 -2.24 15.46 16.90
N GLY A 174 -1.16 14.76 17.26
CA GLY A 174 -1.20 13.58 18.14
C GLY A 174 -1.75 12.29 17.52
N PHE A 175 -2.10 12.29 16.24
CA PHE A 175 -2.65 11.12 15.54
C PHE A 175 -1.65 9.96 15.39
N ASP A 176 -0.36 10.25 15.46
CA ASP A 176 0.72 9.35 15.09
C ASP A 176 1.34 8.60 16.30
N GLY A 177 0.87 8.87 17.52
CA GLY A 177 1.39 8.27 18.76
C GLY A 177 2.89 8.49 18.99
N GLY A 178 3.52 9.47 18.32
CA GLY A 178 4.96 9.69 18.33
C GLY A 178 5.77 8.69 17.50
N GLU A 179 5.14 7.91 16.64
CA GLU A 179 5.81 6.92 15.79
C GLU A 179 6.58 7.57 14.63
N PHE A 180 6.20 8.79 14.24
CA PHE A 180 6.81 9.52 13.14
C PHE A 180 7.75 10.60 13.68
N ILE A 181 8.80 10.85 12.90
CA ILE A 181 9.73 11.94 13.13
C ILE A 181 9.84 12.80 11.89
N LYS A 182 10.21 14.06 12.11
CA LYS A 182 10.59 14.98 11.05
C LYS A 182 12.11 15.02 10.96
N ALA A 183 12.66 14.84 9.75
CA ALA A 183 14.08 15.02 9.52
C ALA A 183 14.46 16.50 9.64
N ALA A 184 15.75 16.82 9.83
CA ALA A 184 16.22 18.21 9.84
C ALA A 184 15.84 18.98 8.55
N ALA A 185 15.76 18.27 7.41
CA ALA A 185 15.29 18.81 6.14
C ALA A 185 13.83 19.34 6.19
N CYS A 186 13.00 18.81 7.08
CA CYS A 186 11.58 19.17 7.20
C CYS A 186 11.37 20.57 7.77
N GLU A 187 12.31 21.11 8.55
CA GLU A 187 12.22 22.46 9.15
C GLU A 187 12.02 23.57 8.10
N ARG A 188 12.48 23.31 6.88
CA ARG A 188 12.42 24.25 5.75
C ARG A 188 11.49 23.76 4.63
N CYS A 189 10.63 22.79 4.92
CA CYS A 189 9.74 22.16 3.94
C CYS A 189 8.34 22.78 3.99
N GLU A 190 7.82 23.17 2.84
CA GLU A 190 6.47 23.76 2.72
C GLU A 190 5.34 22.73 2.93
N LEU A 191 5.64 21.43 2.85
CA LEU A 191 4.68 20.35 3.06
C LEU A 191 4.74 19.76 4.48
N GLN A 192 5.40 20.43 5.44
CA GLN A 192 5.62 19.88 6.77
C GLN A 192 4.32 19.59 7.54
N ASP A 193 3.27 20.38 7.32
CA ASP A 193 1.95 20.29 7.94
C ASP A 193 1.03 19.23 7.29
N LYS A 194 1.39 18.79 6.08
CA LYS A 194 0.61 17.85 5.26
C LYS A 194 1.27 16.47 5.10
N CYS A 195 2.45 16.29 5.68
CA CYS A 195 3.21 15.05 5.61
C CYS A 195 3.31 14.45 7.01
N PHE A 196 3.13 13.15 7.20
CA PHE A 196 3.38 12.52 8.51
C PHE A 196 4.88 12.57 8.90
N GLY A 197 5.79 12.68 7.92
CA GLY A 197 7.22 12.52 8.14
C GLY A 197 7.65 11.09 7.86
N VAL A 198 8.63 10.60 8.61
CA VAL A 198 9.17 9.24 8.47
C VAL A 198 9.02 8.46 9.78
N ARG A 199 8.70 7.17 9.70
CA ARG A 199 8.64 6.32 10.90
C ARG A 199 10.00 6.24 11.57
N ARG A 200 10.02 6.24 12.91
CA ARG A 200 11.25 6.17 13.70
C ARG A 200 12.09 4.93 13.37
N GLY A 201 11.47 3.77 13.25
CA GLY A 201 12.15 2.52 12.89
C GLY A 201 12.86 2.57 11.53
N TYR A 202 12.28 3.29 10.56
CA TYR A 202 12.94 3.54 9.28
C TYR A 202 14.17 4.44 9.46
N ALA A 203 14.02 5.55 10.18
CA ALA A 203 15.10 6.51 10.39
C ALA A 203 16.28 5.91 11.18
N GLU A 204 16.00 5.03 12.13
CA GLU A 204 17.02 4.26 12.87
C GLU A 204 17.81 3.32 11.94
N LEU A 205 17.15 2.70 10.96
CA LEU A 205 17.75 1.74 10.04
C LEU A 205 18.52 2.43 8.89
N HIS A 206 17.91 3.44 8.27
CA HIS A 206 18.36 4.02 7.01
C HIS A 206 18.93 5.45 7.13
N GLY A 207 18.78 6.07 8.31
CA GLY A 207 19.05 7.48 8.52
C GLY A 207 17.95 8.38 7.93
N THR A 208 18.23 9.68 7.84
CA THR A 208 17.30 10.68 7.28
C THR A 208 17.87 11.42 6.06
N ASP A 209 19.00 10.95 5.55
CA ASP A 209 19.80 11.65 4.53
C ASP A 209 19.17 11.66 3.14
N GLU A 210 18.14 10.86 2.86
CA GLU A 210 17.45 10.88 1.57
C GLU A 210 16.35 11.94 1.49
N PHE A 211 15.90 12.49 2.64
CA PHE A 211 14.80 13.46 2.66
C PHE A 211 15.28 14.87 2.26
N ARG A 212 14.47 15.55 1.45
CA ARG A 212 14.77 16.89 0.94
C ARG A 212 13.56 17.81 1.16
N PRO A 213 13.75 19.11 1.46
CA PRO A 213 12.62 20.01 1.58
C PRO A 213 11.97 20.20 0.20
N VAL A 214 10.64 20.15 0.15
CA VAL A 214 9.88 20.63 -1.01
C VAL A 214 9.71 22.13 -0.85
N ARG A 215 10.10 22.86 -1.89
CA ARG A 215 9.86 24.31 -2.05
C ARG A 215 8.97 24.53 -3.25
N ALA A 216 8.21 25.62 -3.27
CA ALA A 216 7.34 25.99 -4.39
C ALA A 216 8.08 25.89 -5.74
N ASP A 217 9.35 26.33 -5.77
CA ASP A 217 10.20 26.44 -6.96
C ASP A 217 11.12 25.23 -7.21
N THR A 218 11.01 24.12 -6.47
CA THR A 218 11.87 22.94 -6.74
C THR A 218 11.59 22.42 -8.15
N PRO A 219 12.57 22.48 -9.10
CA PRO A 219 12.39 21.99 -10.47
C PRO A 219 12.11 20.48 -10.47
N ALA A 220 11.46 20.02 -11.54
CA ALA A 220 11.16 18.60 -11.79
C ALA A 220 12.42 17.73 -11.82
#